data_AF-A0A3C0G3X1-F1
#
_entry.id   AF-A0A3C0G3X1-F1
#
_cell.length_a   1.000
_cell.length_b   1.000
_cell.length_c   1.000
_cell.angle_alpha   90.00
_cell.angle_beta   90.00
_cell.angle_gamma   90.00
#
_symmetry.space_group_name_H-M   'P 1'
#
loop_
_entity.id
_entity.type
_entity.pdbx_description
1 polymer ?
#
loop_
_entity_poly.entity_id
_entity_poly.type
_entity_poly.pdbx_seq_one_letter_code
_entity_poly.pdbx_strand_id
1 'polypeptide(L)'
;MKSRIVFGVSLIFLFLGCTNPTTPEFDIKNGLMSVEAFVSNFEKSSYAKIYRLNEFNAGLNSYVNVFEEKAEVRFINSSTNEEVVLVEDVENEIYLPPLDFVALEGDTWQLYVRLQNGTEYTSTPETMSNVVPIVNSTVAYDKELEFVASEGKFVPGHQITLNVTDPSIKGNYYYWTYKTFEKNTICVFCPEYNFFREGMGVEYTDPESS
;
A
#
# COMPACT_ATOMS: atom_id res chain seq x y z
N MET A 1 25.00 -59.42 13.55
CA MET A 1 24.85 -58.85 12.18
C MET A 1 23.40 -58.65 11.76
N LYS A 2 22.48 -59.61 12.00
CA LYS A 2 21.05 -59.50 11.64
C LYS A 2 20.30 -58.31 12.28
N SER A 3 20.58 -57.98 13.55
CA SER A 3 19.90 -56.89 14.26
C SER A 3 20.25 -55.47 13.74
N ARG A 4 21.47 -55.27 13.22
CA ARG A 4 21.89 -53.97 12.64
C ARG A 4 21.23 -53.68 11.28
N ILE A 5 20.91 -54.74 10.52
CA ILE A 5 20.24 -54.63 9.22
C ILE A 5 18.75 -54.30 9.41
N VAL A 6 18.09 -54.91 10.40
CA VAL A 6 16.68 -54.61 10.72
C VAL A 6 16.50 -53.16 11.18
N PHE A 7 17.44 -52.65 11.98
CA PHE A 7 17.41 -51.25 12.43
C PHE A 7 17.66 -50.26 11.26
N GLY A 8 18.55 -50.60 10.33
CA GLY A 8 18.80 -49.78 9.13
C GLY A 8 17.61 -49.73 8.17
N VAL A 9 16.90 -50.85 7.98
CA VAL A 9 15.70 -50.91 7.13
C VAL A 9 14.53 -50.15 7.76
N SER A 10 14.34 -50.22 9.08
CA SER A 10 13.29 -49.46 9.78
C SER A 10 13.48 -47.94 9.70
N LEU A 11 14.73 -47.46 9.65
CA LEU A 11 15.04 -46.03 9.57
C LEU A 11 14.75 -45.45 8.17
N ILE A 12 14.90 -46.26 7.12
CA ILE A 12 14.62 -45.87 5.72
C ILE A 12 13.12 -45.66 5.47
N PHE A 13 12.25 -46.43 6.14
CA PHE A 13 10.79 -46.26 6.02
C PHE A 13 10.26 -44.96 6.64
N LEU A 14 11.00 -44.33 7.56
CA LEU A 14 10.61 -43.04 8.15
C LEU A 14 10.82 -41.86 7.18
N PHE A 15 11.65 -42.03 6.14
CA PHE A 15 11.90 -41.00 5.12
C PHE A 15 11.02 -41.15 3.87
N LEU A 16 10.13 -42.17 3.82
CA LEU A 16 9.17 -42.40 2.73
C LEU A 16 7.75 -41.89 3.05
N GLY A 17 7.61 -41.07 4.09
CA GLY A 17 6.34 -40.44 4.44
C GLY A 17 5.95 -39.37 3.42
N CYS A 18 5.13 -39.71 2.43
CA CYS A 18 4.46 -38.72 1.59
C CYS A 18 3.46 -37.94 2.45
N THR A 19 3.68 -36.63 2.62
CA THR A 19 2.64 -35.73 3.13
C THR A 19 1.58 -35.60 2.04
N ASN A 20 0.34 -36.01 2.31
CA ASN A 20 -0.75 -35.75 1.39
C ASN A 20 -0.95 -34.24 1.27
N PRO A 21 -0.99 -33.68 0.05
CA PRO A 21 -1.30 -32.27 -0.12
C PRO A 21 -2.72 -32.02 0.40
N THR A 22 -2.86 -31.08 1.32
CA THR A 22 -4.17 -30.60 1.76
C THR A 22 -4.66 -29.60 0.74
N THR A 23 -5.86 -29.80 0.19
CA THR A 23 -6.50 -28.76 -0.62
C THR A 23 -6.86 -27.58 0.31
N PRO A 24 -6.36 -26.36 0.05
CA PRO A 24 -6.75 -25.21 0.85
C PRO A 24 -8.25 -24.98 0.71
N GLU A 25 -8.94 -24.86 1.84
CA GLU A 25 -10.33 -24.42 1.90
C GLU A 25 -10.34 -22.90 2.03
N PHE A 26 -10.89 -22.22 1.03
CA PHE A 26 -11.03 -20.77 1.04
C PHE A 26 -12.46 -20.39 1.46
N ASP A 27 -12.59 -19.69 2.58
CA ASP A 27 -13.85 -19.09 3.03
C ASP A 27 -13.95 -17.66 2.49
N ILE A 28 -14.33 -17.52 1.21
CA ILE A 28 -14.50 -16.22 0.57
C ILE A 28 -15.80 -15.61 1.10
N LYS A 29 -15.66 -14.58 1.94
CA LYS A 29 -16.79 -13.78 2.42
C LYS A 29 -17.11 -12.67 1.42
N ASN A 30 -18.38 -12.65 0.99
CA ASN A 30 -18.95 -11.60 0.14
C ASN A 30 -19.58 -10.50 0.99
N GLY A 31 -19.76 -9.31 0.41
CA GLY A 31 -20.40 -8.18 1.09
C GLY A 31 -19.55 -7.55 2.18
N LEU A 32 -18.24 -7.79 2.18
CA LEU A 32 -17.29 -7.07 3.01
C LEU A 32 -16.99 -5.71 2.40
N MET A 33 -16.72 -4.74 3.26
CA MET A 33 -16.35 -3.38 2.86
C MET A 33 -15.08 -2.97 3.58
N SER A 34 -14.15 -2.37 2.84
CA SER A 34 -12.98 -1.68 3.38
C SER A 34 -13.24 -0.19 3.31
N VAL A 35 -13.14 0.46 4.47
CA VAL A 35 -13.26 1.91 4.60
C VAL A 35 -11.99 2.40 5.25
N GLU A 36 -11.21 3.18 4.52
CA GLU A 36 -9.98 3.81 4.98
C GLU A 36 -10.15 5.32 4.87
N ALA A 37 -9.69 6.06 5.88
CA ALA A 37 -9.58 7.50 5.80
C ALA A 37 -8.34 7.98 6.51
N PHE A 38 -7.80 9.09 6.01
CA PHE A 38 -6.64 9.74 6.57
C PHE A 38 -6.92 11.25 6.65
N VAL A 39 -6.84 11.79 7.86
CA VAL A 39 -6.95 13.23 8.12
C VAL A 39 -5.57 13.73 8.51
N SER A 40 -5.13 14.80 7.86
CA SER A 40 -3.76 15.29 7.93
C SER A 40 -3.69 16.77 8.26
N ASN A 41 -2.57 17.15 8.87
CA ASN A 41 -2.16 18.53 9.12
C ASN A 41 -1.33 19.14 7.97
N PHE A 42 -1.32 18.50 6.80
CA PHE A 42 -0.74 19.05 5.58
C PHE A 42 -1.84 19.24 4.52
N GLU A 43 -1.70 20.25 3.68
CA GLU A 43 -2.59 20.45 2.55
C GLU A 43 -2.51 19.26 1.56
N LYS A 44 -3.64 18.87 0.99
CA LYS A 44 -3.75 17.85 -0.08
C LYS A 44 -3.28 16.44 0.29
N SER A 45 -3.11 16.14 1.58
CA SER A 45 -2.71 14.80 2.04
C SER A 45 -3.86 14.02 2.68
N SER A 46 -4.96 14.68 3.04
CA SER A 46 -6.15 14.03 3.59
C SER A 46 -6.97 13.33 2.51
N TYR A 47 -7.54 12.16 2.79
CA TYR A 47 -8.35 11.39 1.84
C TYR A 47 -9.27 10.36 2.51
N ALA A 48 -10.19 9.78 1.75
CA ALA A 48 -10.89 8.55 2.10
C ALA A 48 -10.99 7.59 0.91
N LYS A 49 -10.96 6.29 1.17
CA LYS A 49 -11.06 5.20 0.20
C LYS A 49 -12.08 4.18 0.67
N ILE A 50 -12.99 3.81 -0.22
CA ILE A 50 -14.11 2.93 0.11
C ILE A 50 -14.19 1.87 -0.97
N TYR A 51 -14.06 0.61 -0.56
CA TYR A 51 -14.07 -0.52 -1.47
C TYR A 51 -15.00 -1.62 -0.99
N ARG A 52 -15.80 -2.16 -1.89
CA ARG A 52 -16.43 -3.47 -1.70
C ARG A 52 -15.43 -4.56 -2.03
N LEU A 53 -15.27 -5.50 -1.13
CA LEU A 53 -14.25 -6.54 -1.24
C LEU A 53 -14.84 -7.82 -1.84
N ASN A 54 -13.99 -8.55 -2.56
CA ASN A 54 -14.29 -9.88 -3.11
C ASN A 54 -15.53 -9.90 -4.02
N GLU A 55 -15.69 -8.91 -4.89
CA GLU A 55 -16.75 -8.92 -5.90
C GLU A 55 -16.29 -9.74 -7.12
N PHE A 56 -17.13 -10.65 -7.59
CA PHE A 56 -16.79 -11.49 -8.73
C PHE A 56 -16.90 -10.70 -10.04
N ASN A 57 -15.78 -10.56 -10.75
CA ASN A 57 -15.73 -9.95 -12.06
C ASN A 57 -15.78 -11.03 -13.15
N ALA A 58 -16.91 -11.11 -13.87
CA ALA A 58 -17.12 -12.10 -14.91
C ALA A 58 -16.18 -11.92 -16.12
N GLY A 59 -15.75 -10.69 -16.43
CA GLY A 59 -14.84 -10.40 -17.54
C GLY A 59 -13.41 -10.87 -17.28
N LEU A 60 -12.98 -10.88 -16.02
CA LEU A 60 -11.66 -11.33 -15.59
C LEU A 60 -11.66 -12.77 -15.04
N ASN A 61 -12.84 -13.35 -14.82
CA ASN A 61 -13.03 -14.63 -14.14
C ASN A 61 -12.29 -14.70 -12.80
N SER A 62 -12.34 -13.61 -12.03
CA SER A 62 -11.62 -13.44 -10.77
C SER A 62 -12.39 -12.54 -9.79
N TYR A 63 -12.03 -12.60 -8.52
CA TYR A 63 -12.54 -11.71 -7.49
C TYR A 63 -11.68 -10.44 -7.43
N VAL A 64 -12.34 -9.28 -7.38
CA VAL A 64 -11.69 -7.97 -7.31
C VAL A 64 -12.30 -7.12 -6.21
N ASN A 65 -11.57 -6.08 -5.81
CA ASN A 65 -12.14 -5.02 -5.00
C ASN A 65 -12.73 -3.97 -5.94
N VAL A 66 -13.92 -3.47 -5.62
CA VAL A 66 -14.64 -2.50 -6.44
C VAL A 66 -14.77 -1.22 -5.64
N PHE A 67 -14.30 -0.11 -6.20
CA PHE A 67 -14.46 1.22 -5.61
C PHE A 67 -15.96 1.55 -5.47
N GLU A 68 -16.36 2.05 -4.30
CA GLU A 68 -17.75 2.38 -4.02
C GLU A 68 -18.04 3.80 -4.46
N GLU A 69 -18.65 3.95 -5.64
CA GLU A 69 -18.93 5.24 -6.27
C GLU A 69 -20.18 5.96 -5.72
N LYS A 70 -20.19 7.29 -5.82
CA LYS A 70 -21.29 8.22 -5.45
C LYS A 70 -21.78 8.06 -4.00
N ALA A 71 -20.90 7.70 -3.09
CA ALA A 71 -21.19 7.80 -1.67
C ALA A 71 -21.15 9.26 -1.21
N GLU A 72 -21.99 9.63 -0.26
CA GLU A 72 -21.84 10.88 0.49
C GLU A 72 -20.76 10.64 1.55
N VAL A 73 -19.63 11.35 1.45
CA VAL A 73 -18.48 11.18 2.34
C VAL A 73 -18.15 12.51 3.00
N ARG A 74 -18.01 12.52 4.32
CA ARG A 74 -17.69 13.72 5.11
C ARG A 74 -16.69 13.42 6.21
N PHE A 75 -15.81 14.39 6.49
CA PHE A 75 -15.18 14.49 7.81
C PHE A 75 -16.03 15.38 8.70
N ILE A 76 -16.24 14.96 9.94
CA ILE A 76 -17.03 15.70 10.92
C ILE A 76 -16.15 15.95 12.15
N ASN A 77 -15.96 17.21 12.53
CA ASN A 77 -15.26 17.55 13.76
C ASN A 77 -16.21 17.30 14.94
N SER A 78 -15.86 16.35 15.81
CA SER A 78 -16.69 15.94 16.93
C SER A 78 -16.80 16.99 18.04
N SER A 79 -15.90 17.97 18.07
CA SER A 79 -15.91 19.06 19.04
C SER A 79 -16.69 20.28 18.56
N THR A 80 -16.57 20.63 17.27
CA THR A 80 -17.18 21.85 16.70
C THR A 80 -18.43 21.58 15.85
N ASN A 81 -18.70 20.33 15.48
CA ASN A 81 -19.67 19.92 14.46
C ASN A 81 -19.43 20.54 13.07
N GLU A 82 -18.19 20.95 12.79
CA GLU A 82 -17.80 21.33 11.44
C GLU A 82 -17.85 20.11 10.51
N GLU A 83 -18.45 20.26 9.34
CA GLU A 83 -18.53 19.22 8.31
C GLU A 83 -17.69 19.63 7.09
N VAL A 84 -16.83 18.72 6.66
CA VAL A 84 -16.03 18.85 5.44
C VAL A 84 -16.47 17.76 4.48
N VAL A 85 -17.08 18.18 3.36
CA VAL A 85 -17.54 17.27 2.31
C VAL A 85 -16.37 16.85 1.44
N LEU A 86 -16.26 15.55 1.17
CA LEU A 86 -15.26 15.01 0.25
C LEU A 86 -15.88 14.84 -1.15
N VAL A 87 -15.09 15.19 -2.16
CA VAL A 87 -15.43 15.04 -3.58
C VAL A 87 -14.84 13.75 -4.10
N GLU A 88 -15.65 13.02 -4.86
CA GLU A 88 -15.26 11.77 -5.51
C GLU A 88 -14.32 12.03 -6.71
N ASP A 89 -13.22 11.28 -6.76
CA ASP A 89 -12.31 11.17 -7.89
C ASP A 89 -12.26 9.70 -8.33
N VAL A 90 -13.09 9.39 -9.33
CA VAL A 90 -13.28 8.03 -9.86
C VAL A 90 -12.01 7.51 -10.54
N GLU A 91 -11.21 8.38 -11.18
CA GLU A 91 -10.00 7.96 -11.89
C GLU A 91 -8.92 7.46 -10.93
N ASN A 92 -8.86 8.05 -9.73
CA ASN A 92 -7.91 7.68 -8.68
C ASN A 92 -8.53 6.82 -7.56
N GLU A 93 -9.79 6.42 -7.72
CA GLU A 93 -10.56 5.61 -6.75
C GLU A 93 -10.48 6.17 -5.31
N ILE A 94 -10.72 7.47 -5.17
CA ILE A 94 -10.50 8.19 -3.91
C ILE A 94 -11.53 9.30 -3.69
N TYR A 95 -11.80 9.60 -2.43
CA TYR A 95 -12.57 10.76 -2.01
C TYR A 95 -11.62 11.79 -1.39
N LEU A 96 -11.70 13.04 -1.84
CA LEU A 96 -10.78 14.11 -1.46
C LEU A 96 -11.51 15.30 -0.84
N PRO A 97 -11.05 15.84 0.30
CA PRO A 97 -11.59 17.07 0.84
C PRO A 97 -11.15 18.28 -0.02
N PRO A 98 -11.64 19.49 0.27
CA PRO A 98 -11.12 20.73 -0.31
C PRO A 98 -9.58 20.80 -0.20
N LEU A 99 -8.93 21.39 -1.21
CA LEU A 99 -7.46 21.39 -1.30
C LEU A 99 -6.77 22.15 -0.16
N ASP A 100 -7.48 23.08 0.47
CA ASP A 100 -7.07 23.89 1.61
C ASP A 100 -7.46 23.29 2.97
N PHE A 101 -8.11 22.12 2.98
CA PHE A 101 -8.44 21.43 4.22
C PHE A 101 -7.18 20.92 4.91
N VAL A 102 -7.03 21.34 6.17
CA VAL A 102 -5.95 20.95 7.07
C VAL A 102 -6.53 20.80 8.47
N ALA A 103 -6.29 19.66 9.12
CA ALA A 103 -6.67 19.46 10.51
C ALA A 103 -5.61 20.01 11.47
N LEU A 104 -6.05 20.62 12.57
CA LEU A 104 -5.20 21.23 13.57
C LEU A 104 -4.92 20.27 14.73
N GLU A 105 -3.82 20.49 15.44
CA GLU A 105 -3.51 19.76 16.66
C GLU A 105 -4.67 19.87 17.67
N GLY A 106 -5.05 18.73 18.26
CA GLY A 106 -6.17 18.67 19.20
C GLY A 106 -7.56 18.61 18.56
N ASP A 107 -7.70 18.84 17.25
CA ASP A 107 -8.97 18.58 16.57
C ASP A 107 -9.34 17.10 16.71
N THR A 108 -10.64 16.82 16.80
CA THR A 108 -11.14 15.46 16.86
C THR A 108 -12.09 15.22 15.69
N TRP A 109 -11.71 14.35 14.77
CA TRP A 109 -12.43 14.10 13.53
C TRP A 109 -13.01 12.68 13.49
N GLN A 110 -14.14 12.53 12.80
CA GLN A 110 -14.73 11.24 12.47
C GLN A 110 -15.12 11.23 10.98
N LEU A 111 -15.04 10.06 10.37
CA LEU A 111 -15.52 9.83 9.00
C LEU A 111 -17.01 9.46 9.04
N TYR A 112 -17.80 10.10 8.18
CA TYR A 112 -19.16 9.71 7.86
C TYR A 112 -19.23 9.28 6.40
N VAL A 113 -19.89 8.15 6.14
CA VAL A 113 -20.14 7.62 4.80
C VAL A 113 -21.62 7.23 4.70
N ARG A 114 -22.29 7.65 3.62
CA ARG A 114 -23.60 7.13 3.23
C ARG A 114 -23.57 6.63 1.80
N LEU A 115 -23.85 5.35 1.64
CA LEU A 115 -23.88 4.70 0.34
C LEU A 115 -25.16 5.01 -0.42
N GLN A 116 -25.15 4.82 -1.74
CA GLN A 116 -26.35 4.98 -2.59
C GLN A 116 -27.52 4.09 -2.16
N ASN A 117 -27.24 2.91 -1.59
CA ASN A 117 -28.27 2.01 -1.07
C ASN A 117 -28.88 2.48 0.27
N GLY A 118 -28.42 3.61 0.82
CA GLY A 118 -28.86 4.18 2.09
C GLY A 118 -28.16 3.64 3.32
N THR A 119 -27.21 2.71 3.18
CA THR A 119 -26.39 2.24 4.31
C THR A 119 -25.45 3.33 4.77
N GLU A 120 -25.35 3.52 6.08
CA GLU A 120 -24.52 4.55 6.70
C GLU A 120 -23.44 3.91 7.57
N TYR A 121 -22.24 4.49 7.52
CA TYR A 121 -21.10 4.14 8.35
C TYR A 121 -20.57 5.40 9.02
N THR A 122 -20.18 5.29 10.28
CA THR A 122 -19.52 6.36 11.02
C THR A 122 -18.35 5.77 11.79
N SER A 123 -17.16 6.35 11.61
CA SER A 123 -16.00 5.92 12.38
C SER A 123 -16.10 6.36 13.83
N THR A 124 -15.27 5.78 14.69
CA THR A 124 -15.01 6.39 15.98
C THR A 124 -14.28 7.73 15.80
N PRO A 125 -14.48 8.71 16.70
CA PRO A 125 -13.70 9.94 16.68
C PRO A 125 -12.23 9.69 17.01
N GLU A 126 -11.33 10.35 16.29
CA GLU A 126 -9.89 10.32 16.52
C GLU A 126 -9.32 11.74 16.66
N THR A 127 -8.45 11.92 17.65
CA THR A 127 -7.87 13.23 17.98
C THR A 127 -6.50 13.39 17.34
N MET A 128 -6.30 14.51 16.63
CA MET A 128 -5.02 14.91 16.06
C MET A 128 -3.98 15.03 17.16
N SER A 129 -2.93 14.21 17.07
CA SER A 129 -1.80 14.26 17.98
C SER A 129 -0.98 15.54 17.77
N ASN A 130 -0.27 15.97 18.80
CA ASN A 130 0.66 17.08 18.68
C ASN A 130 1.76 16.75 17.68
N VAL A 131 2.16 17.73 16.86
CA VAL A 131 3.26 17.57 15.92
C VAL A 131 4.56 17.53 16.71
N VAL A 132 5.36 16.50 16.45
CA VAL A 132 6.72 16.43 16.99
C VAL A 132 7.67 17.12 16.04
N PRO A 133 8.36 18.19 16.47
CA PRO A 133 9.26 18.91 15.60
C PRO A 133 10.49 18.06 15.25
N ILE A 134 10.87 18.09 13.98
CA ILE A 134 12.16 17.59 13.52
C ILE A 134 13.22 18.62 13.93
N VAL A 135 14.12 18.22 14.82
CA VAL A 135 15.19 19.07 15.36
C VAL A 135 16.33 19.21 14.34
N ASN A 136 16.66 18.11 13.67
CA ASN A 136 17.71 18.08 12.65
C ASN A 136 17.45 16.92 11.68
N SER A 137 17.88 17.07 10.43
CA SER A 137 17.87 16.03 9.41
C SER A 137 19.20 16.04 8.66
N THR A 138 19.82 14.89 8.50
CA THR A 138 21.05 14.73 7.70
C THR A 138 20.83 13.69 6.61
N VAL A 139 21.42 13.94 5.44
CA VAL A 139 21.45 13.00 4.33
C VAL A 139 22.91 12.76 3.94
N ALA A 140 23.31 11.49 3.90
CA ALA A 140 24.65 11.09 3.48
C ALA A 140 24.56 9.99 2.43
N TYR A 141 25.38 10.06 1.39
CA TYR A 141 25.56 8.93 0.48
C TYR A 141 26.61 7.99 1.05
N ASP A 142 26.24 6.72 1.18
CA ASP A 142 27.14 5.65 1.56
C ASP A 142 27.29 4.68 0.39
N LYS A 143 28.54 4.37 0.03
CA LYS A 143 28.86 3.42 -1.05
C LYS A 143 28.63 1.97 -0.62
N GLU A 144 28.60 1.73 0.68
CA GLU A 144 28.48 0.41 1.28
C GLU A 144 27.34 0.36 2.32
N LEU A 145 26.21 1.02 2.01
CA LEU A 145 25.10 1.24 2.93
C LEU A 145 24.54 -0.06 3.53
N GLU A 146 24.33 -1.08 2.71
CA GLU A 146 23.77 -2.35 3.13
C GLU A 146 24.50 -3.52 2.46
N PHE A 147 24.73 -4.60 3.21
CA PHE A 147 25.26 -5.83 2.66
C PHE A 147 24.12 -6.76 2.22
N VAL A 148 24.03 -7.01 0.90
CA VAL A 148 23.01 -7.90 0.33
C VAL A 148 23.61 -9.29 0.20
N ALA A 149 23.27 -10.17 1.15
CA ALA A 149 23.85 -11.51 1.23
C ALA A 149 23.60 -12.39 -0.01
N SER A 150 22.45 -12.22 -0.68
CA SER A 150 22.13 -12.93 -1.94
C SER A 150 23.04 -12.54 -3.10
N GLU A 151 23.63 -11.35 -3.07
CA GLU A 151 24.51 -10.82 -4.11
C GLU A 151 25.99 -10.81 -3.69
N GLY A 152 26.28 -11.14 -2.42
CA GLY A 152 27.65 -11.21 -1.88
C GLY A 152 28.41 -9.89 -1.92
N LYS A 153 27.71 -8.75 -1.96
CA LYS A 153 28.30 -7.42 -2.10
C LYS A 153 27.53 -6.38 -1.29
N PHE A 154 28.18 -5.24 -1.07
CA PHE A 154 27.51 -4.05 -0.56
C PHE A 154 26.78 -3.31 -1.67
N VAL A 155 25.63 -2.72 -1.34
CA VAL A 155 24.87 -1.83 -2.21
C VAL A 155 24.97 -0.39 -1.72
N PRO A 156 25.22 0.58 -2.61
CA PRO A 156 25.27 1.98 -2.24
C PRO A 156 23.85 2.56 -2.04
N GLY A 157 23.74 3.64 -1.26
CA GLY A 157 22.47 4.34 -1.09
C GLY A 157 22.59 5.65 -0.33
N HIS A 158 21.47 6.35 -0.15
CA HIS A 158 21.37 7.50 0.73
C HIS A 158 20.82 7.09 2.09
N GLN A 159 21.58 7.39 3.15
CA GLN A 159 21.09 7.30 4.52
C GLN A 159 20.49 8.64 4.92
N ILE A 160 19.22 8.60 5.34
CA ILE A 160 18.52 9.76 5.91
C ILE A 160 18.42 9.52 7.42
N THR A 161 18.88 10.48 8.21
CA THR A 161 18.77 10.45 9.68
C THR A 161 17.97 11.64 10.15
N LEU A 162 16.97 11.38 10.99
CA LEU A 162 16.10 12.39 11.59
C LEU A 162 16.29 12.39 13.10
N ASN A 163 16.52 13.57 13.67
CA ASN A 163 16.51 13.78 15.11
C ASN A 163 15.18 14.41 15.50
N VAL A 164 14.41 13.70 16.31
CA VAL A 164 13.11 14.15 16.84
C VAL A 164 13.15 14.15 18.36
N THR A 165 12.36 15.01 19.00
CA THR A 165 12.20 15.01 20.46
C THR A 165 10.83 14.44 20.81
N ASP A 166 10.79 13.13 21.07
CA ASP A 166 9.57 12.43 21.47
C ASP A 166 9.14 12.86 22.89
N PRO A 167 7.96 13.46 23.08
CA PRO A 167 7.48 13.80 24.41
C PRO A 167 7.20 12.55 25.23
N SER A 168 7.63 12.52 26.50
CA SER A 168 7.56 11.34 27.39
C SER A 168 6.14 10.93 27.83
N ILE A 169 5.09 11.54 27.27
CA ILE A 169 3.70 11.37 27.66
C ILE A 169 2.99 10.57 26.57
N LYS A 170 2.82 9.27 26.84
CA LYS A 170 2.19 8.21 26.02
C LYS A 170 3.05 7.67 24.87
N GLY A 171 2.86 6.38 24.57
CA GLY A 171 3.51 5.70 23.45
C GLY A 171 3.04 6.32 22.14
N ASN A 172 3.88 7.18 21.56
CA ASN A 172 3.62 7.80 20.28
C ASN A 172 4.02 6.82 19.17
N TYR A 173 3.10 6.59 18.23
CA TYR A 173 3.35 5.81 17.02
C TYR A 173 3.42 6.79 15.85
N TYR A 174 4.60 6.92 15.26
CA TYR A 174 4.83 7.86 14.17
C TYR A 174 4.67 7.16 12.82
N TYR A 175 3.80 7.70 11.97
CA TYR A 175 3.72 7.32 10.56
C TYR A 175 4.65 8.23 9.75
N TRP A 176 5.51 7.62 8.93
CA TRP A 176 6.42 8.34 8.05
C TRP A 176 6.17 7.94 6.61
N THR A 177 6.03 8.95 5.76
CA THR A 177 6.03 8.78 4.31
C THR A 177 7.18 9.60 3.74
N TYR A 178 7.80 9.09 2.68
CA TYR A 178 8.83 9.80 1.95
C TYR A 178 8.51 9.74 0.46
N LYS A 179 8.86 10.83 -0.24
CA LYS A 179 8.78 10.89 -1.70
C LYS A 179 10.17 11.18 -2.24
N THR A 180 10.76 10.22 -2.94
CA THR A 180 11.98 10.45 -3.71
C THR A 180 11.62 10.88 -5.13
N PHE A 181 12.48 11.71 -5.72
CA PHE A 181 12.42 12.05 -7.13
C PHE A 181 13.69 11.49 -7.77
N GLU A 182 13.52 10.46 -8.60
CA GLU A 182 14.62 9.86 -9.35
C GLU A 182 14.56 10.32 -10.80
N LYS A 183 15.73 10.54 -11.40
CA LYS A 183 15.80 10.82 -12.82
C LYS A 183 15.44 9.55 -13.57
N ASN A 184 14.35 9.57 -14.33
CA ASN A 184 13.94 8.44 -15.14
C ASN A 184 15.01 8.18 -16.23
N THR A 185 15.76 7.09 -16.10
CA THR A 185 16.84 6.71 -17.03
C THR A 185 16.31 6.01 -18.28
N ILE A 186 15.06 5.51 -18.23
CA ILE A 186 14.40 4.87 -19.36
C ILE A 186 13.34 5.83 -19.88
N CYS A 187 13.65 6.53 -20.96
CA CYS A 187 12.72 7.47 -21.59
C CYS A 187 11.67 6.78 -22.47
N VAL A 188 11.93 5.55 -22.94
CA VAL A 188 11.03 4.79 -23.81
C VAL A 188 11.14 3.31 -23.45
N PHE A 189 9.99 2.67 -23.21
CA PHE A 189 9.86 1.24 -23.00
C PHE A 189 9.07 0.66 -24.19
N CYS A 190 9.64 -0.34 -24.88
CA CYS A 190 9.05 -0.95 -26.06
C CYS A 190 8.66 -2.42 -25.74
N PRO A 191 7.49 -2.65 -25.11
CA PRO A 191 7.10 -4.00 -24.67
C PRO A 191 6.80 -4.95 -25.83
N GLU A 192 6.34 -4.42 -26.97
CA GLU A 192 5.93 -5.21 -28.14
C GLU A 192 7.00 -5.26 -29.25
N TYR A 193 8.05 -4.44 -29.15
CA TYR A 193 9.01 -4.21 -30.23
C TYR A 193 10.44 -4.44 -29.74
N ASN A 194 11.13 -5.41 -30.34
CA ASN A 194 12.51 -5.77 -29.97
C ASN A 194 13.57 -4.78 -30.49
N PHE A 195 13.17 -3.71 -31.20
CA PHE A 195 14.09 -2.79 -31.87
C PHE A 195 13.71 -1.33 -31.60
N PHE A 196 14.70 -0.55 -31.17
CA PHE A 196 14.59 0.89 -30.97
C PHE A 196 15.32 1.62 -32.11
N ARG A 197 14.61 2.45 -32.88
CA ARG A 197 15.20 3.32 -33.91
C ARG A 197 14.58 4.70 -33.84
N GLU A 198 15.42 5.74 -33.98
CA GLU A 198 15.00 7.15 -34.09
C GLU A 198 14.02 7.64 -33.00
N GLY A 199 14.10 7.08 -31.78
CA GLY A 199 13.25 7.51 -30.67
C GLY A 199 11.94 6.74 -30.51
N MET A 200 11.68 5.73 -31.34
CA MET A 200 10.45 4.91 -31.32
C MET A 200 10.74 3.40 -31.39
N GLY A 201 9.81 2.61 -30.84
CA GLY A 201 9.80 1.16 -31.01
C GLY A 201 9.35 0.80 -32.42
N VAL A 202 10.11 -0.03 -33.13
CA VAL A 202 9.81 -0.46 -34.49
C VAL A 202 9.72 -1.98 -34.58
N GLU A 203 8.77 -2.46 -35.37
CA GLU A 203 8.62 -3.88 -35.69
C GLU A 203 9.81 -4.38 -36.53
N TYR A 204 10.23 -5.62 -36.30
CA TYR A 204 11.28 -6.23 -37.11
C TYR A 204 10.75 -6.56 -38.50
N THR A 205 11.23 -5.84 -39.51
CA THR A 205 11.00 -6.20 -40.92
C THR A 205 12.28 -6.82 -41.49
N ASP A 206 12.18 -8.07 -41.94
CA ASP A 206 13.27 -8.78 -42.62
C ASP A 206 13.66 -8.05 -43.91
N PRO A 207 14.93 -7.64 -44.10
CA PRO A 207 15.37 -6.89 -45.27
C PRO A 207 15.29 -7.63 -46.61
N GLU A 208 14.83 -8.89 -46.66
CA GLU A 208 14.70 -9.66 -47.92
C GLU A 208 13.25 -9.86 -48.43
N SER A 209 12.26 -9.08 -47.98
CA SER A 209 10.88 -9.18 -48.48
C SER A 209 10.39 -7.98 -49.30
N SER A 210 11.17 -7.59 -50.33
CA SER A 210 10.71 -6.68 -51.41
C SER A 210 11.01 -7.23 -52.79
#